data_AF-D4ZEW0-F1
#
_entry.id   AF-D4ZEW0-F1
#
_cell.length_a   1.000
_cell.length_b   1.000
_cell.length_c   1.000
_cell.angle_alpha   90.00
_cell.angle_beta   90.00
_cell.angle_gamma   90.00
#
_symmetry.space_group_name_H-M   'P 1'
#
loop_
_entity.id
_entity.type
_entity.pdbx_description
1 polymer ?
#
loop_
_entity_poly.entity_id
_entity_poly.type
_entity_poly.pdbx_seq_one_letter_code
_entity_poly.pdbx_strand_id
1 'polypeptide(L)' 'MRMNFFRLYKVQIIVYLLLLLVCGGFISIENGLLRGLGFSVVCLVFLCVISYISYRNSISKYGKRDIK' A
#
# COMPACT_ATOMS: atom_id res chain seq x y z
N MET A 1 -20.47 12.47 3.03
CA MET A 1 -19.39 11.79 3.80
C MET A 1 -18.39 11.06 2.88
N ARG A 2 -17.86 11.70 1.81
CA ARG A 2 -16.87 11.09 0.88
C ARG A 2 -15.41 11.45 1.20
N MET A 3 -15.17 12.55 1.92
CA MET A 3 -13.81 13.01 2.26
C MET A 3 -13.04 12.06 3.19
N ASN A 4 -13.72 11.27 4.03
CA ASN A 4 -13.03 10.35 4.95
C ASN A 4 -12.38 9.15 4.25
N PHE A 5 -12.95 8.64 3.16
CA PHE A 5 -12.44 7.42 2.51
C PHE A 5 -11.11 7.67 1.80
N PHE A 6 -10.99 8.80 1.09
CA PHE A 6 -9.74 9.23 0.46
C PHE A 6 -8.65 9.56 1.50
N ARG A 7 -9.05 10.14 2.63
CA ARG A 7 -8.13 10.45 3.74
C ARG A 7 -7.63 9.17 4.43
N LEU A 8 -8.53 8.21 4.70
CA LEU A 8 -8.16 6.89 5.23
C LEU A 8 -7.20 6.15 4.29
N TYR A 9 -7.44 6.20 2.98
CA TYR A 9 -6.58 5.53 2.00
C TYR A 9 -5.16 6.12 1.97
N LYS A 10 -5.04 7.46 2.04
CA LYS A 10 -3.72 8.13 2.18
C LYS A 10 -3.00 7.72 3.47
N VAL A 11 -3.73 7.67 4.59
CA VAL A 11 -3.17 7.26 5.88
C VAL A 11 -2.74 5.79 5.85
N GLN A 12 -3.51 4.90 5.24
CA GLN A 12 -3.13 3.50 5.07
C GLN A 12 -1.82 3.35 4.29
N ILE A 13 -1.65 4.05 3.17
CA ILE A 13 -0.41 4.00 2.39
C ILE A 13 0.79 4.44 3.23
N ILE A 14 0.65 5.53 4.00
CA ILE A 14 1.72 6.04 4.86
C ILE A 14 2.08 5.02 5.94
N VAL A 15 1.09 4.42 6.59
CA VAL A 15 1.29 3.40 7.64
C VAL A 15 1.97 2.16 7.06
N TYR A 16 1.55 1.70 5.88
CA TYR A 16 2.18 0.54 5.22
C TYR A 16 3.63 0.81 4.80
N LEU A 17 3.94 2.04 4.36
CA LEU A 17 5.29 2.43 3.97
C LEU A 17 6.23 2.51 5.18
N LEU A 18 5.73 3.02 6.32
CA LEU A 18 6.45 2.99 7.60
C LEU A 18 6.71 1.56 8.06
N LEU A 19 5.71 0.68 7.97
CA LEU A 19 5.86 -0.73 8.34
C LEU A 19 6.92 -1.43 7.48
N LEU A 20 6.95 -1.14 6.18
CA LEU A 20 7.92 -1.67 5.23
C LEU A 20 9.35 -1.24 5.57
N LEU A 21 9.55 0.02 5.95
CA LEU A 21 10.84 0.53 6.41
C LEU A 21 11.31 -0.16 7.70
N VAL A 22 10.42 -0.34 8.68
CA VAL A 22 10.76 -0.99 9.96
C VAL A 22 11.09 -2.46 9.76
N CYS A 23 10.23 -3.21 9.05
CA CYS A 23 10.48 -4.63 8.79
C CYS A 23 11.68 -4.85 7.87
N GLY A 24 11.83 -4.06 6.80
CA GLY A 24 12.99 -4.12 5.92
C GLY A 24 14.29 -3.79 6.64
N GLY A 25 14.28 -2.82 7.55
CA GLY A 25 15.41 -2.47 8.41
C GLY A 25 15.78 -3.59 9.37
N PHE A 26 14.82 -4.16 10.09
CA PHE A 26 15.05 -5.28 11.01
C PHE A 26 15.65 -6.50 10.29
N ILE A 27 15.07 -6.87 9.14
CA ILE A 27 15.55 -8.02 8.36
C ILE A 27 16.96 -7.75 7.79
N SER A 28 17.25 -6.51 7.39
CA SER A 28 18.58 -6.12 6.92
C SER A 28 19.64 -6.26 8.02
N ILE A 29 19.29 -5.94 9.27
CA ILE A 29 20.18 -6.06 10.43
C ILE A 29 20.45 -7.54 10.77
N GLU A 30 19.42 -8.39 10.78
CA GLU A 30 19.58 -9.81 11.15
C GLU A 30 20.20 -10.67 10.04
N ASN A 31 19.85 -10.42 8.78
CA ASN A 31 20.09 -11.37 7.68
C ASN A 31 20.95 -10.79 6.55
N GLY A 32 21.44 -9.56 6.70
CA GLY A 32 22.26 -8.87 5.72
C GLY A 32 21.46 -8.12 4.64
N LEU A 33 22.13 -7.15 4.02
CA LEU A 33 21.51 -6.13 3.16
C LEU A 33 20.68 -6.71 2.00
N LEU A 34 21.15 -7.79 1.37
CA LEU A 34 20.51 -8.44 0.22
C LEU A 34 19.15 -9.05 0.57
N ARG A 35 19.00 -9.65 1.75
CA ARG A 35 17.73 -10.23 2.21
C ARG A 35 16.74 -9.15 2.62
N GLY A 36 17.20 -8.07 3.26
CA GLY A 36 16.39 -6.89 3.56
C GLY A 36 15.82 -6.23 2.30
N LEU A 37 16.65 -6.07 1.26
CA LEU A 37 16.21 -5.54 -0.03
C LEU A 37 15.19 -6.45 -0.72
N GLY A 38 15.42 -7.77 -0.73
CA GLY A 38 14.47 -8.73 -1.27
C GLY A 38 13.09 -8.65 -0.61
N PHE A 39 13.05 -8.57 0.72
CA PHE A 39 11.79 -8.40 1.46
C PHE A 39 11.09 -7.08 1.13
N SER A 40 11.86 -5.99 1.04
CA SER A 40 11.35 -4.65 0.70
C SER A 40 10.67 -4.62 -0.67
N VAL A 41 11.25 -5.30 -1.67
CA VAL A 41 10.69 -5.42 -3.03
C VAL A 41 9.39 -6.21 -3.02
N VAL A 42 9.33 -7.35 -2.33
CA VAL A 42 8.11 -8.17 -2.23
C VAL A 42 6.98 -7.38 -1.57
N CYS A 43 7.26 -6.64 -0.50
CA CYS A 43 6.26 -5.80 0.15
C CYS A 43 5.79 -4.64 -0.76
N LEU A 44 6.67 -4.03 -1.55
CA LEU A 44 6.30 -3.01 -2.53
C LEU A 44 5.34 -3.56 -3.59
N VAL A 45 5.63 -4.75 -4.15
CA VAL A 45 4.76 -5.41 -5.12
C VAL A 45 3.39 -5.69 -4.51
N PHE A 46 3.35 -6.21 -3.28
CA PHE A 46 2.11 -6.48 -2.56
C PHE A 46 1.27 -5.22 -2.34
N LEU A 47 1.91 -4.11 -1.97
CA LEU A 47 1.24 -2.82 -1.80
C LEU A 47 0.68 -2.29 -3.12
N CYS A 48 1.43 -2.38 -4.21
CA CYS A 48 0.93 -2.01 -5.54
C CYS A 48 -0.32 -2.80 -5.93
N VAL A 49 -0.33 -4.11 -5.66
CA VAL A 49 -1.49 -4.98 -5.96
C VAL A 49 -2.71 -4.57 -5.14
N ILE A 50 -2.55 -4.38 -3.82
CA ILE A 50 -3.65 -3.94 -2.96
C ILE A 50 -4.17 -2.57 -3.38
N SER A 51 -3.27 -1.63 -3.64
CA SER A 51 -3.62 -0.29 -4.12
C SER A 51 -4.39 -0.35 -5.44
N TYR A 52 -3.98 -1.20 -6.38
CA TYR A 52 -4.67 -1.39 -7.66
C TYR A 52 -6.08 -1.99 -7.47
N ILE A 53 -6.22 -3.02 -6.64
CA ILE A 53 -7.53 -3.64 -6.33
C ILE A 53 -8.45 -2.62 -5.65
N SER A 54 -7.93 -1.88 -4.68
CA SER A 54 -8.67 -0.83 -3.97
C SER A 54 -9.12 0.29 -4.91
N TYR A 55 -8.25 0.72 -5.81
CA TYR A 55 -8.55 1.71 -6.86
C TYR A 55 -9.63 1.21 -7.83
N ARG A 56 -9.51 -0.03 -8.33
CA ARG A 56 -10.53 -0.67 -9.19
C ARG A 56 -11.89 -0.76 -8.50
N ASN A 57 -11.91 -1.17 -7.23
CA ASN A 57 -13.14 -1.23 -6.45
C ASN A 57 -13.75 0.16 -6.22
N SER A 58 -12.91 1.18 -6.00
CA SER A 58 -13.36 2.57 -5.87
C SER A 58 -13.96 3.09 -7.18
N ILE A 59 -13.29 2.88 -8.32
CA ILE A 59 -13.83 3.24 -9.65
C ILE A 59 -15.14 2.50 -9.93
N SER A 60 -15.24 1.20 -9.65
CA SER A 60 -16.48 0.43 -9.85
C SER A 60 -17.65 1.00 -9.02
N LYS A 61 -17.36 1.48 -7.81
CA LYS A 61 -18.36 1.96 -6.85
C LYS A 61 -18.78 3.42 -7.08
N TYR A 62 -17.87 4.27 -7.58
CA TYR A 62 -18.10 5.70 -7.81
C TYR A 62 -18.24 6.10 -9.29
N GLY A 63 -17.57 5.41 -10.22
CA GLY A 63 -17.65 5.66 -11.66
C GLY A 63 -18.99 5.29 -12.29
N LYS A 64 -19.78 4.41 -11.66
CA LYS A 64 -21.17 4.13 -12.09
C LYS A 64 -22.18 5.22 -11.73
N ARG A 65 -21.83 6.21 -10.90
CA ARG A 65 -22.75 7.29 -10.49
C ARG A 65 -22.58 8.60 -11.27
N ASP A 66 -21.58 8.69 -12.13
CA ASP A 66 -21.29 9.88 -12.96
C ASP A 66 -21.78 9.74 -14.42
N ILE A 67 -22.40 8.61 -14.79
CA ILE A 67 -22.95 8.36 -16.15
C ILE A 67 -24.49 8.52 -16.15
N LYS A 68 -25.06 9.42 -15.34
CA LYS A 68 -26.50 9.71 -15.41
C LYS A 68 -26.79 11.18 -15.26
#